data_AF-A0A9D9SUW3-F1
#
_entry.id   AF-A0A9D9SUW3-F1
#
_cell.length_a   1.000
_cell.length_b   1.000
_cell.length_c   1.000
_cell.angle_alpha   90.00
_cell.angle_beta   90.00
_cell.angle_gamma   90.00
#
_symmetry.space_group_name_H-M   'P 1'
#
loop_
_entity.id
_entity.type
_entity.pdbx_description
1 polymer ?
#
loop_
_entity_poly.entity_id
_entity_poly.type
_entity_poly.pdbx_seq_one_letter_code
_entity_poly.pdbx_strand_id
1 'polypeptide(L)'
;MIGAFRDAMHGAGLTPPERIEPDGALHRFHVEGDRSGSANGWYLLHLDGRAAGAFGSWKTGAWSKWSADSGRESNADREAFAALIAAARARAQAKRRAEHEARAVDARGEWARTVAPDHAHPYLIAKGVKAHNLRQLG
;
A
#
# COMPACT_ATOMS: atom_id res chain seq x y z
N MET A 1 1.64 5.68 25.97
CA MET A 1 2.35 6.16 24.76
C MET A 1 1.63 5.73 23.48
N ILE A 2 1.41 4.43 23.22
CA ILE A 2 0.60 3.99 22.06
C ILE A 2 -0.85 4.49 22.13
N GLY A 3 -1.47 4.53 23.32
CA GLY A 3 -2.81 5.09 23.51
C GLY A 3 -2.94 6.54 23.03
N ALA A 4 -2.05 7.44 23.50
CA ALA A 4 -2.04 8.84 23.07
C ALA A 4 -1.78 9.02 21.56
N PHE A 5 -1.05 8.11 20.92
CA PHE A 5 -0.89 8.09 19.47
C PHE A 5 -2.17 7.67 18.75
N ARG A 6 -2.88 6.65 19.26
CA ARG A 6 -4.22 6.27 18.76
C ARG A 6 -5.22 7.41 18.90
N ASP A 7 -5.22 8.10 20.05
CA ASP A 7 -6.11 9.23 20.30
C ASP A 7 -5.85 10.36 19.31
N ALA A 8 -4.59 10.62 18.97
CA ALA A 8 -4.22 11.59 17.94
C ALA A 8 -4.69 11.16 16.54
N MET A 9 -4.59 9.87 16.19
CA MET A 9 -5.12 9.33 14.94
C MET A 9 -6.64 9.51 14.85
N HIS A 10 -7.36 9.15 15.92
CA HIS A 10 -8.81 9.35 16.02
C HIS A 10 -9.20 10.82 15.92
N GLY A 11 -8.47 11.72 16.59
CA GLY A 11 -8.69 13.16 16.51
C GLY A 11 -8.49 13.75 15.11
N ALA A 12 -7.65 13.11 14.29
CA ALA A 12 -7.46 13.45 12.89
C ALA A 12 -8.44 12.74 11.93
N GLY A 13 -9.42 12.00 12.46
CA GLY A 13 -10.41 11.26 11.67
C GLY A 13 -9.88 9.98 11.01
N LEU A 14 -8.76 9.44 11.50
CA LEU A 14 -8.19 8.18 11.02
C LEU A 14 -8.38 7.09 12.07
N THR A 15 -9.11 6.03 11.72
CA THR A 15 -9.27 4.86 12.59
C THR A 15 -7.96 4.06 12.62
N PRO A 16 -7.24 4.01 13.76
CA PRO A 16 -5.99 3.26 13.86
C PRO A 16 -6.22 1.74 13.77
N PRO A 17 -5.24 0.98 13.26
CA PRO A 17 -5.33 -0.48 13.21
C PRO A 17 -5.32 -1.11 14.61
N GLU A 18 -5.84 -2.33 14.75
CA GLU A 18 -5.91 -3.04 16.05
C GLU A 18 -4.52 -3.20 16.70
N ARG A 19 -3.48 -3.42 15.90
CA ARG A 19 -2.09 -3.47 16.36
C ARG A 19 -1.28 -2.31 15.77
N ILE A 20 -0.61 -1.56 16.65
CA ILE A 20 0.35 -0.52 16.28
C ILE A 20 1.74 -1.01 16.65
N GLU A 21 2.63 -1.03 15.66
CA GLU A 21 4.02 -1.46 15.81
C GLU A 21 4.93 -0.22 15.96
N PRO A 22 5.60 -0.06 17.11
CA PRO A 22 6.47 1.07 17.39
C PRO A 22 7.92 0.83 16.94
N ASP A 23 8.12 0.21 15.78
CA ASP A 23 9.43 -0.18 15.25
C ASP A 23 10.10 0.92 14.40
N GLY A 24 9.43 2.07 14.24
CA GLY A 24 9.90 3.15 13.38
C GLY A 24 9.74 2.90 11.88
N ALA A 25 9.16 1.77 11.48
CA ALA A 25 8.87 1.47 10.10
C ALA A 25 7.54 2.10 9.66
N LEU A 26 7.38 2.25 8.34
CA LEU A 26 6.12 2.69 7.76
C LEU A 26 5.18 1.49 7.65
N HIS A 27 4.12 1.53 8.44
CA HIS A 27 3.04 0.55 8.45
C HIS A 27 1.84 1.08 7.69
N ARG A 28 1.23 0.24 6.84
CA ARG A 28 0.01 0.60 6.10
C ARG A 28 -1.20 -0.12 6.67
N PHE A 29 -2.34 0.56 6.67
CA PHE A 29 -3.59 0.01 7.16
C PHE A 29 -4.78 0.49 6.33
N HIS A 30 -5.89 -0.23 6.45
CA HIS A 30 -7.16 0.16 5.83
C HIS A 30 -7.80 1.31 6.61
N VAL A 31 -8.25 2.33 5.92
CA VAL A 31 -9.01 3.45 6.52
C VAL A 31 -10.48 3.19 6.28
N GLU A 32 -11.28 3.22 7.33
CA GLU A 32 -12.73 3.09 7.26
C GLU A 32 -13.33 4.08 6.23
N GLY A 33 -14.21 3.56 5.37
CA GLY A 33 -14.81 4.34 4.26
C GLY A 33 -13.99 4.37 2.97
N ASP A 34 -12.79 3.80 2.93
CA ASP A 34 -12.06 3.58 1.68
C ASP A 34 -12.48 2.28 0.98
N ARG A 35 -12.08 2.13 -0.28
CA ARG A 35 -12.36 0.92 -1.07
C ARG A 35 -11.83 -0.32 -0.33
N SER A 36 -12.66 -1.35 -0.24
CA SER A 36 -12.26 -2.66 0.31
C SER A 36 -10.98 -3.17 -0.37
N GLY A 37 -10.04 -3.66 0.45
CA GLY A 37 -8.72 -4.11 0.01
C GLY A 37 -7.68 -3.00 -0.20
N SER A 38 -8.03 -1.72 -0.02
CA SER A 38 -7.05 -0.63 -0.04
C SER A 38 -6.42 -0.40 1.33
N ALA A 39 -5.12 -0.06 1.34
CA ALA A 39 -4.37 0.27 2.55
C ALA A 39 -3.87 1.73 2.50
N ASN A 40 -4.80 2.67 2.36
CA ASN A 40 -4.44 4.08 2.14
C ASN A 40 -3.93 4.77 3.41
N GLY A 41 -4.28 4.26 4.58
CA GLY A 41 -3.74 4.72 5.85
C GLY A 41 -2.29 4.28 6.00
N TRP A 42 -1.49 5.14 6.61
CA TRP A 42 -0.14 4.80 7.00
C TRP A 42 0.21 5.46 8.34
N TYR A 43 1.10 4.82 9.08
CA TYR A 43 1.70 5.40 10.26
C TYR A 43 3.16 4.96 10.41
N LEU A 44 3.91 5.69 11.23
CA LEU A 44 5.19 5.28 11.77
C LEU A 44 5.27 5.78 13.21
N LEU A 45 5.82 4.98 14.11
CA LEU A 45 5.94 5.31 15.51
C LEU A 45 7.29 4.82 16.02
N HIS A 46 8.05 5.71 16.62
CA HIS A 46 9.28 5.41 17.36
C HIS A 46 9.01 5.61 18.84
N LEU A 47 9.34 4.60 19.65
CA LEU A 47 9.30 4.70 21.12
C LEU A 47 10.69 4.70 21.76
N ASP A 48 11.75 4.47 20.99
CA ASP A 48 13.13 4.46 21.49
C ASP A 48 13.60 5.91 21.76
N GLY A 49 13.60 6.30 23.03
CA GLY A 49 13.96 7.65 23.47
C GLY A 49 12.75 8.57 23.57
N ARG A 50 12.68 9.62 22.72
CA ARG A 50 11.53 10.53 22.68
C ARG A 50 10.46 9.95 21.79
N ALA A 51 9.34 9.53 22.38
CA ALA A 51 8.23 8.95 21.64
C ALA A 51 7.68 9.95 20.61
N ALA A 52 7.82 9.60 19.34
CA ALA A 52 7.44 10.43 18.21
C ALA A 52 6.96 9.55 17.06
N GLY A 53 6.03 10.05 16.27
CA GLY A 53 5.47 9.33 15.16
C GLY A 53 4.76 10.24 14.19
N ALA A 54 4.21 9.66 13.14
CA ALA A 54 3.25 10.34 12.30
C ALA A 54 2.30 9.34 11.67
N PHE A 55 1.22 9.88 11.16
CA PHE A 55 0.21 9.11 10.48
C PHE A 55 -0.41 9.95 9.37
N GLY A 56 -1.09 9.30 8.44
CA GLY A 56 -1.81 10.00 7.40
C GLY A 56 -2.55 9.07 6.46
N SER A 57 -3.12 9.66 5.41
CA SER A 57 -3.77 8.95 4.32
C SER A 57 -3.12 9.30 2.99
N TRP A 58 -2.73 8.29 2.22
CA TRP A 58 -2.24 8.46 0.85
C TRP A 58 -3.34 8.89 -0.11
N LYS A 59 -4.61 8.59 0.19
CA LYS A 59 -5.74 8.98 -0.67
C LYS A 59 -5.99 10.48 -0.61
N THR A 60 -5.96 11.06 0.58
CA THR A 60 -6.20 12.50 0.78
C THR A 60 -4.91 13.31 0.72
N GLY A 61 -3.75 12.67 0.90
CA GLY A 61 -2.46 13.35 1.06
C GLY A 61 -2.28 13.99 2.44
N ALA A 62 -3.32 14.00 3.28
CA ALA A 62 -3.26 14.55 4.63
C ALA A 62 -2.39 13.68 5.53
N TRP A 63 -1.60 14.33 6.38
CA TRP A 63 -0.78 13.67 7.38
C TRP A 63 -0.61 14.59 8.59
N SER A 64 -0.27 14.00 9.73
CA SER A 64 0.01 14.72 10.96
C SER A 64 1.13 14.03 11.71
N LYS A 65 1.98 14.85 12.34
CA LYS A 65 3.05 14.39 13.23
C LYS A 65 2.52 14.34 14.66
N TRP A 66 3.06 13.43 15.44
CA TRP A 66 2.75 13.23 16.84
C TRP A 66 4.05 13.11 17.65
N SER A 67 4.08 13.71 18.84
CA SER A 67 5.15 13.58 19.82
C SER A 67 4.51 13.50 21.20
N ALA A 68 5.03 12.65 22.08
CA ALA A 68 4.58 12.55 23.46
C ALA A 68 4.90 13.80 24.29
N ASP A 69 5.93 14.54 23.88
CA ASP A 69 6.37 15.78 24.51
C ASP A 69 5.97 16.94 23.60
N SER A 70 4.84 17.59 23.93
CA SER A 70 4.05 18.52 23.12
C SER A 70 4.72 19.89 22.89
N GLY A 71 6.05 19.93 22.80
CA GLY A 71 6.81 21.13 22.49
C GLY A 71 6.56 21.60 21.05
N ARG A 72 6.27 22.89 20.89
CA ARG A 72 6.04 23.55 19.60
C ARG A 72 7.23 23.30 18.66
N GLU A 73 6.99 22.59 17.57
CA GLU A 73 8.04 22.07 16.71
C GLU A 73 8.77 23.15 15.89
N SER A 74 10.06 22.91 15.67
CA SER A 74 10.90 23.66 14.74
C SER A 74 10.56 23.30 13.29
N ASN A 75 10.72 24.25 12.35
CA ASN A 75 10.59 23.97 10.92
C ASN A 75 11.58 22.89 10.43
N ALA A 76 12.76 22.77 11.04
CA ALA A 76 13.75 21.76 10.67
C ALA A 76 13.27 20.33 10.97
N ASP A 77 12.54 20.12 12.07
CA ASP A 77 11.99 18.82 12.44
C ASP A 77 10.87 18.37 11.49
N ARG A 78 10.18 19.33 10.86
CA ARG A 78 9.18 19.03 9.82
C ARG A 78 9.83 18.62 8.52
N GLU A 79 10.90 19.31 8.12
CA GLU A 79 11.60 19.05 6.87
C GLU A 79 12.34 17.71 6.90
N ALA A 80 13.06 17.41 7.99
CA ALA A 80 13.69 16.10 8.18
C ALA A 80 12.68 14.96 8.15
N PHE A 81 11.50 15.17 8.75
CA PHE A 81 10.44 14.18 8.75
C PHE A 81 9.75 14.02 7.39
N ALA A 82 9.52 15.12 6.67
CA ALA A 82 9.02 15.08 5.29
C ALA A 82 9.98 14.30 4.38
N ALA A 83 11.30 14.48 4.56
CA ALA A 83 12.31 13.72 3.84
C ALA A 83 12.26 12.21 4.16
N LEU A 84 12.07 11.84 5.43
CA LEU A 84 11.87 10.43 5.83
C LEU A 84 10.63 9.82 5.18
N ILE A 85 9.48 10.52 5.20
CA ILE A 85 8.26 10.06 4.53
C ILE A 85 8.51 9.91 3.02
N ALA A 86 9.17 10.88 2.38
CA ALA A 86 9.46 10.85 0.95
C ALA A 86 10.35 9.65 0.59
N ALA A 87 11.39 9.38 1.38
CA ALA A 87 12.27 8.22 1.21
C ALA A 87 11.50 6.90 1.40
N ALA A 88 10.64 6.80 2.41
CA ALA A 88 9.80 5.62 2.63
C ALA A 88 8.81 5.40 1.47
N ARG A 89 8.19 6.47 0.95
CA ARG A 89 7.33 6.42 -0.25
C ARG A 89 8.10 5.92 -1.47
N ALA A 90 9.31 6.44 -1.71
CA ALA A 90 10.15 6.03 -2.83
C ALA A 90 10.53 4.54 -2.74
N ARG A 91 10.95 4.06 -1.57
CA ARG A 91 11.26 2.64 -1.34
C ARG A 91 10.04 1.73 -1.57
N ALA A 92 8.88 2.12 -1.06
CA ALA A 92 7.65 1.35 -1.24
C ALA A 92 7.19 1.31 -2.71
N GLN A 93 7.33 2.42 -3.45
CA GLN A 93 7.04 2.47 -4.89
C GLN A 93 8.01 1.59 -5.69
N ALA A 94 9.31 1.64 -5.38
CA ALA A 94 10.31 0.81 -6.03
C ALA A 94 10.04 -0.69 -5.81
N LYS A 95 9.70 -1.10 -4.58
CA LYS A 95 9.32 -2.49 -4.28
C LYS A 95 8.11 -2.95 -5.10
N ARG A 96 7.03 -2.15 -5.14
CA ARG A 96 5.85 -2.47 -5.96
C ARG A 96 6.19 -2.58 -7.43
N ARG A 97 7.01 -1.66 -7.95
CA ARG A 97 7.43 -1.70 -9.36
C ARG A 97 8.19 -2.98 -9.68
N ALA A 98 9.11 -3.39 -8.81
CA ALA A 98 9.86 -4.64 -8.97
C ALA A 98 8.93 -5.87 -8.93
N GLU A 99 7.97 -5.91 -8.00
CA GLU A 99 6.96 -6.97 -7.92
C GLU A 99 6.10 -7.03 -9.19
N HIS A 100 5.62 -5.89 -9.69
CA HIS A 100 4.87 -5.82 -10.94
C HIS A 100 5.69 -6.26 -12.15
N GLU A 101 6.95 -5.87 -12.23
CA GLU A 101 7.85 -6.27 -13.31
C GLU A 101 8.10 -7.78 -13.32
N ALA A 102 8.37 -8.37 -12.15
CA ALA A 102 8.51 -9.81 -11.99
C ALA A 102 7.23 -10.55 -12.43
N ARG A 103 6.06 -10.10 -11.96
CA ARG A 103 4.77 -10.68 -12.39
C ARG A 103 4.50 -10.51 -13.87
N ALA A 104 4.94 -9.41 -14.48
CA ALA A 104 4.81 -9.21 -15.91
C ALA A 104 5.71 -10.15 -16.72
N VAL A 105 6.92 -10.48 -16.22
CA VAL A 105 7.77 -11.52 -16.81
C VAL A 105 7.07 -12.88 -16.75
N ASP A 106 6.54 -13.25 -15.58
CA ASP A 106 5.82 -14.52 -15.41
C ASP A 106 4.62 -14.63 -16.36
N ALA A 107 3.79 -13.59 -16.42
CA ALA A 107 2.62 -13.54 -17.28
C ALA A 107 2.99 -13.63 -18.78
N ARG A 108 4.08 -12.98 -19.20
CA ARG A 108 4.60 -13.13 -20.58
C ARG A 108 5.06 -14.56 -20.85
N GLY A 109 5.73 -15.19 -19.88
CA GLY A 109 6.16 -16.58 -19.98
C GLY A 109 4.99 -17.55 -20.08
N GLU A 110 3.93 -17.34 -19.31
CA GLU A 110 2.70 -18.12 -19.40
C GLU A 110 2.00 -17.93 -20.74
N TRP A 111 1.84 -16.68 -21.18
CA TRP A 111 1.26 -16.36 -22.47
C TRP A 111 2.03 -17.02 -23.63
N ALA A 112 3.36 -17.03 -23.59
CA ALA A 112 4.18 -17.66 -24.62
C ALA A 112 3.98 -19.17 -24.73
N ARG A 113 3.54 -19.85 -23.66
CA ARG A 113 3.23 -21.30 -23.68
C ARG A 113 1.84 -21.59 -24.22
N THR A 114 0.97 -20.59 -24.33
CA THR A 114 -0.40 -20.78 -24.79
C THR A 114 -0.48 -20.99 -26.30
N VAL A 115 -1.40 -21.84 -26.73
CA VAL A 115 -1.66 -22.16 -28.14
C VAL A 115 -3.06 -21.74 -28.56
N ALA A 116 -3.30 -21.61 -29.86
CA ALA A 116 -4.67 -21.41 -30.35
C ALA A 116 -5.52 -22.65 -30.02
N PRO A 117 -6.76 -22.47 -29.52
CA PRO A 117 -7.65 -23.59 -29.27
C PRO A 117 -8.06 -24.26 -30.57
N ASP A 118 -8.29 -25.57 -30.52
CA ASP A 118 -8.80 -26.32 -31.67
C ASP A 118 -10.15 -25.74 -32.12
N HIS A 119 -10.34 -25.60 -33.43
CA HIS A 119 -11.62 -25.20 -34.02
C HIS A 119 -12.75 -26.19 -33.66
N ALA A 120 -12.43 -27.45 -33.39
CA ALA A 120 -13.36 -28.46 -32.91
C ALA A 120 -13.65 -28.39 -31.39
N HIS A 121 -13.18 -27.36 -30.69
CA HIS A 121 -13.41 -27.24 -29.25
C HIS A 121 -14.92 -27.20 -28.92
N PRO A 122 -15.43 -28.05 -28.00
CA PRO A 122 -16.87 -28.22 -27.75
C PRO A 122 -17.62 -26.91 -27.46
N TYR A 123 -16.98 -26.00 -26.72
CA TYR A 123 -17.56 -24.69 -26.42
C TYR A 123 -17.71 -23.80 -27.67
N LEU A 124 -16.74 -23.81 -28.59
CA LEU A 124 -16.78 -22.99 -29.81
C LEU A 124 -17.90 -23.48 -30.74
N ILE A 125 -18.05 -24.81 -30.87
CA ILE A 125 -19.14 -25.44 -31.61
C ILE A 125 -20.50 -25.06 -30.99
N ALA A 126 -20.66 -25.25 -29.68
CA ALA A 126 -21.91 -24.96 -28.99
C ALA A 126 -22.34 -23.48 -29.07
N LYS A 127 -21.37 -22.56 -29.14
CA LYS A 127 -21.62 -21.12 -29.26
C LYS A 127 -21.61 -20.60 -30.70
N GLY A 128 -21.25 -21.43 -31.68
CA GLY A 128 -21.17 -21.04 -33.09
C GLY A 128 -20.16 -19.92 -33.37
N VAL A 129 -19.11 -19.79 -32.55
CA VAL A 129 -18.08 -18.74 -32.68
C VAL A 129 -16.73 -19.31 -33.09
N LYS A 130 -15.92 -18.52 -33.79
CA LYS A 130 -14.54 -18.90 -34.14
C LYS A 130 -13.58 -18.58 -32.99
N ALA A 131 -12.43 -19.25 -32.97
CA ALA A 131 -11.40 -19.04 -31.95
C ALA A 131 -10.81 -17.62 -31.92
N HIS A 132 -10.75 -16.92 -33.07
CA HIS A 132 -10.14 -15.58 -33.17
C HIS A 132 -8.77 -15.50 -32.47
N ASN A 133 -8.61 -14.61 -31.48
CA ASN A 133 -7.36 -14.42 -30.71
C ASN A 133 -7.38 -15.17 -29.37
N LEU A 134 -8.28 -16.13 -29.18
CA LEU A 134 -8.28 -16.97 -27.98
C LEU A 134 -7.01 -17.82 -27.94
N ARG A 135 -6.54 -18.04 -26.72
CA ARG A 135 -5.36 -18.82 -26.39
C ARG A 135 -5.73 -19.75 -25.24
N GLN A 136 -5.20 -20.96 -25.26
CA GLN A 136 -5.37 -21.94 -24.18
C GLN A 136 -4.02 -22.52 -23.77
N LEU A 137 -3.92 -22.93 -22.50
CA LEU A 137 -2.77 -23.62 -21.95
C LEU A 137 -3.29 -24.81 -21.16
N GLY A 138 -3.25 -26.00 -21.79
CA GLY A 138 -3.91 -27.21 -21.27
C GLY A 138 -5.36 -27.28 -21.73
#